data_AF-A0A5B7C5R1-F1
#
_entry.id   AF-A0A5B7C5R1-F1
#
_cell.length_a   1.000
_cell.length_b   1.000
_cell.length_c   1.000
_cell.angle_alpha   90.00
_cell.angle_beta   90.00
_cell.angle_gamma   90.00
#
_symmetry.space_group_name_H-M   'P 1'
#
loop_
_entity.id
_entity.type
_entity.pdbx_description
1 polymer ?
#
loop_
_entity_poly.entity_id
_entity_poly.type
_entity_poly.pdbx_seq_one_letter_code
_entity_poly.pdbx_strand_id
1 'polypeptide(L)'
;NYPHQYLSLLSSCKDLKSLLQIHGRLIVSGFKQDNFTTTHLINSYSLFQKCDLARFVFDSTPKPSVIVWNSMIRAYTRSNKHKEALKIFHYMSEKSLEPDKHSFTFVLKACTGISDLQE
;
A
#
# COMPACT_ATOMS: atom_id res chain seq x y z
N ASN A 1 7.19 -20.21 12.22
CA ASN A 1 8.35 -19.80 11.41
C ASN A 1 8.04 -19.44 9.95
N TYR A 2 6.78 -19.36 9.53
CA TYR A 2 6.38 -18.93 8.17
C TYR A 2 6.57 -17.44 7.81
N PRO A 3 6.47 -16.46 8.75
CA PRO A 3 6.50 -15.04 8.37
C PRO A 3 7.80 -14.62 7.66
N HIS A 4 8.96 -15.06 8.15
CA HIS A 4 10.25 -14.61 7.62
C HIS A 4 10.58 -15.11 6.22
N GLN A 5 10.08 -16.29 5.82
CA GLN A 5 10.42 -16.89 4.52
C GLN A 5 9.70 -16.20 3.36
N TYR A 6 8.45 -15.78 3.54
CA TYR A 6 7.72 -15.06 2.50
C TYR A 6 8.19 -13.61 2.36
N LEU A 7 8.75 -13.03 3.42
CA LEU A 7 9.28 -11.68 3.39
C LEU A 7 10.57 -11.57 2.58
N SER A 8 11.48 -12.54 2.71
CA SER A 8 12.67 -12.59 1.86
C SER A 8 12.32 -12.87 0.39
N LEU A 9 11.23 -13.60 0.13
CA LEU A 9 10.71 -13.82 -1.23
C LEU A 9 10.08 -12.55 -1.81
N LEU A 10 9.27 -11.82 -1.04
CA LEU A 10 8.68 -10.55 -1.47
C LEU A 10 9.75 -9.48 -1.71
N SER A 11 10.79 -9.41 -0.88
CA SER A 11 11.89 -8.44 -1.05
C SER A 11 12.85 -8.77 -2.19
N SER A 12 12.82 -10.01 -2.71
CA SER A 12 13.64 -10.47 -3.83
C SER A 12 12.92 -10.43 -5.18
N CYS A 13 11.67 -10.00 -5.23
CA CYS A 13 10.92 -9.82 -6.47
C CYS A 13 11.60 -8.76 -7.36
N LYS A 14 12.12 -9.18 -8.51
CA LYS A 14 12.80 -8.29 -9.48
C LYS A 14 11.85 -7.73 -10.53
N ASP A 15 10.69 -8.35 -10.69
CA ASP A 15 9.69 -7.99 -11.69
C ASP A 15 8.27 -8.23 -11.16
N LEU A 16 7.28 -7.68 -11.87
CA LEU A 16 5.87 -7.84 -11.52
C LEU A 16 5.42 -9.30 -11.60
N LYS A 17 5.99 -10.11 -12.49
CA LYS A 17 5.60 -11.52 -12.70
C LYS A 17 5.91 -12.36 -11.47
N SER A 18 7.12 -12.24 -10.93
CA SER A 18 7.55 -12.92 -9.70
C SER A 18 6.72 -12.47 -8.48
N LEU A 19 6.41 -11.18 -8.37
CA LEU A 19 5.52 -10.67 -7.33
C LEU A 19 4.12 -11.28 -7.41
N LEU A 20 3.52 -11.34 -8.60
CA LEU A 20 2.21 -11.96 -8.82
C LEU A 20 2.22 -13.46 -8.48
N GLN A 21 3.27 -14.18 -8.86
CA GLN A 21 3.41 -15.61 -8.54
C GLN A 21 3.50 -15.85 -7.03
N ILE A 22 4.29 -15.04 -6.31
CA ILE A 22 4.43 -15.16 -4.86
C ILE A 22 3.10 -14.79 -4.17
N HIS A 23 2.47 -13.69 -4.58
CA HIS A 23 1.17 -13.29 -4.00
C HIS A 23 0.09 -14.35 -4.27
N GLY A 24 0.03 -14.91 -5.48
CA GLY A 24 -0.86 -16.03 -5.79
C GLY A 24 -0.62 -17.26 -4.90
N ARG A 25 0.65 -17.62 -4.65
CA ARG A 25 1.02 -18.71 -3.73
C ARG A 25 0.57 -18.44 -2.28
N LEU A 26 0.70 -17.21 -1.81
CA LEU A 26 0.20 -16.81 -0.48
C LEU A 26 -1.31 -17.06 -0.38
N ILE A 27 -2.07 -16.65 -1.41
CA ILE A 27 -3.53 -16.84 -1.44
C ILE A 27 -3.90 -18.33 -1.41
N VAL A 28 -3.35 -19.14 -2.34
CA VAL A 28 -3.74 -20.56 -2.45
C VAL A 28 -3.23 -21.42 -1.28
N SER A 29 -2.17 -21.01 -0.58
CA SER A 29 -1.71 -21.69 0.63
C SER A 29 -2.60 -21.44 1.86
N GLY A 30 -3.60 -20.57 1.74
CA GLY A 30 -4.43 -20.15 2.87
C GLY A 30 -3.65 -19.30 3.89
N PHE A 31 -2.54 -18.67 3.47
CA PHE A 31 -1.74 -17.83 4.34
C PHE A 31 -2.62 -16.68 4.86
N LYS A 32 -2.76 -16.60 6.19
CA LYS A 32 -3.49 -15.52 6.83
C LYS A 32 -2.65 -14.25 6.78
N GLN A 33 -2.98 -13.37 5.83
CA GLN A 33 -2.31 -12.10 5.65
C GLN A 33 -2.43 -11.23 6.92
N ASP A 34 -1.29 -10.72 7.39
CA ASP A 34 -1.21 -9.76 8.50
C ASP A 34 -0.89 -8.34 7.98
N ASN A 35 -0.91 -7.36 8.88
CA ASN A 35 -0.61 -5.96 8.53
C ASN A 35 0.80 -5.79 7.94
N PHE A 36 1.75 -6.65 8.30
CA PHE A 36 3.14 -6.57 7.85
C PHE A 36 3.29 -7.06 6.42
N THR A 37 2.74 -8.24 6.10
CA THR A 37 2.68 -8.78 4.73
C THR A 37 1.86 -7.87 3.82
N THR A 38 0.72 -7.35 4.31
CA THR A 38 -0.10 -6.37 3.59
C THR A 38 0.71 -5.14 3.20
N THR A 39 1.42 -4.55 4.18
CA THR A 39 2.27 -3.38 3.96
C THR A 39 3.33 -3.65 2.89
N HIS A 40 3.98 -4.81 2.94
CA HIS A 40 4.99 -5.19 1.94
C HIS A 40 4.39 -5.37 0.54
N LEU A 41 3.24 -6.04 0.42
CA LEU A 41 2.56 -6.23 -0.86
C LEU A 41 2.14 -4.90 -1.49
N ILE A 42 1.51 -4.00 -0.71
CA ILE A 42 1.14 -2.65 -1.16
C ILE A 42 2.35 -1.90 -1.68
N ASN A 43 3.43 -1.86 -0.89
CA ASN A 43 4.65 -1.17 -1.28
C ASN A 43 5.28 -1.79 -2.53
N SER A 44 5.32 -3.12 -2.64
CA SER A 44 5.90 -3.83 -3.79
C SER A 44 5.10 -3.59 -5.06
N TYR A 45 3.77 -3.64 -5.00
CA TYR A 45 2.92 -3.29 -6.15
C TYR A 45 3.07 -1.83 -6.55
N SER A 46 3.27 -0.92 -5.59
CA SER A 46 3.53 0.49 -5.89
C SER A 46 4.83 0.70 -6.65
N LEU A 47 5.89 -0.09 -6.42
CA LEU A 47 7.15 0.00 -7.16
C LEU A 47 7.00 -0.35 -8.64
N PHE A 48 6.00 -1.17 -8.99
CA PHE A 48 5.67 -1.54 -10.37
C PHE A 48 4.52 -0.72 -10.95
N GLN A 49 4.17 0.41 -10.34
CA GLN A 49 3.04 1.28 -10.75
C GLN A 49 1.69 0.54 -10.82
N LYS A 50 1.53 -0.56 -10.08
CA LYS A 50 0.29 -1.35 -10.02
C LYS A 50 -0.55 -0.97 -8.80
N CYS A 51 -0.90 0.31 -8.70
CA CYS A 51 -1.72 0.83 -7.60
C CYS A 51 -3.08 0.13 -7.44
N ASP A 52 -3.67 -0.35 -8.54
CA ASP A 52 -4.98 -0.99 -8.46
C ASP A 52 -4.89 -2.35 -7.75
N LEU A 53 -3.77 -3.08 -7.95
CA LEU A 53 -3.47 -4.30 -7.20
C LEU A 53 -3.10 -3.99 -5.74
N ALA A 54 -2.36 -2.89 -5.50
CA ALA A 54 -2.11 -2.43 -4.14
C ALA A 54 -3.41 -2.10 -3.40
N ARG A 55 -4.38 -1.46 -4.08
CA ARG A 55 -5.69 -1.15 -3.51
C ARG A 55 -6.49 -2.41 -3.22
N PHE A 56 -6.46 -3.39 -4.11
CA PHE A 56 -7.10 -4.70 -3.87
C PHE A 56 -6.57 -5.37 -2.60
N VAL A 57 -5.25 -5.39 -2.42
CA VAL A 57 -4.61 -5.92 -1.20
C VAL A 57 -5.07 -5.15 0.03
N PHE A 58 -5.10 -3.82 -0.03
CA PHE A 58 -5.59 -2.97 1.05
C PHE A 58 -7.06 -3.28 1.41
N ASP A 59 -7.94 -3.40 0.42
CA ASP A 59 -9.37 -3.66 0.61
C ASP A 59 -9.67 -5.04 1.18
N SER A 60 -8.83 -6.02 0.84
CA SER A 60 -8.92 -7.37 1.39
C SER A 60 -8.43 -7.47 2.84
N THR A 61 -7.84 -6.41 3.40
CA THR A 61 -7.22 -6.44 4.72
C THR A 61 -8.23 -6.11 5.82
N PRO A 62 -8.55 -7.04 6.74
CA PRO A 62 -9.43 -6.75 7.86
C PRO A 62 -8.70 -5.89 8.91
N LYS A 63 -9.33 -4.79 9.33
CA LYS A 63 -8.82 -3.87 10.37
C LYS A 63 -7.36 -3.40 10.09
N PRO A 64 -7.12 -2.70 8.97
CA PRO A 64 -5.79 -2.22 8.62
C PRO A 64 -5.27 -1.23 9.65
N SER A 65 -4.02 -1.43 10.09
CA SER A 65 -3.31 -0.54 11.01
C SER A 65 -2.88 0.75 10.31
N VAL A 66 -2.52 1.79 11.08
CA VAL A 66 -2.01 3.07 10.55
C VAL A 66 -0.90 2.88 9.52
N ILE A 67 -0.01 1.89 9.72
CA ILE A 67 1.08 1.59 8.78
C ILE A 67 0.56 1.12 7.42
N VAL A 68 -0.51 0.32 7.39
CA VAL A 68 -1.15 -0.14 6.15
C VAL A 68 -1.81 1.03 5.41
N TRP A 69 -2.53 1.90 6.12
CA TRP A 69 -3.09 3.14 5.57
C TRP A 69 -2.02 4.03 4.97
N ASN A 70 -0.95 4.31 5.72
CA ASN A 70 0.18 5.09 5.26
C ASN A 70 0.85 4.52 4.02
N SER A 71 0.91 3.19 3.92
CA SER A 71 1.46 2.53 2.75
C SER A 71 0.57 2.73 1.53
N MET A 72 -0.76 2.73 1.69
CA MET A 72 -1.67 3.01 0.60
C MET A 72 -1.64 4.49 0.15
N ILE A 73 -1.62 5.43 1.10
CA ILE A 73 -1.47 6.88 0.79
C ILE A 73 -0.18 7.11 0.01
N ARG A 74 0.94 6.57 0.50
CA ARG A 74 2.24 6.63 -0.18
C ARG A 74 2.22 6.00 -1.56
N ALA A 75 1.57 4.84 -1.73
CA ALA A 75 1.48 4.16 -3.02
C ALA A 75 0.80 5.04 -4.07
N TYR A 76 -0.32 5.69 -3.71
CA TYR A 76 -1.00 6.64 -4.59
C TYR A 76 -0.16 7.88 -4.88
N THR A 77 0.47 8.48 -3.86
CA THR A 77 1.36 9.65 -4.05
C THR A 77 2.53 9.33 -4.98
N ARG A 78 3.14 8.13 -4.90
CA ARG A 78 4.23 7.71 -5.78
C ARG A 78 3.79 7.46 -7.22
N SER A 79 2.52 7.13 -7.44
CA SER A 79 1.96 6.87 -8.77
C SER A 79 1.26 8.09 -9.35
N ASN A 80 1.53 9.29 -8.82
CA ASN A 80 0.90 10.56 -9.21
C ASN A 80 -0.64 10.56 -9.16
N LYS A 81 -1.24 9.63 -8.38
CA LYS A 81 -2.68 9.55 -8.12
C LYS A 81 -3.01 10.38 -6.86
N HIS A 82 -2.71 11.68 -6.91
CA HIS A 82 -2.72 12.53 -5.73
C HIS A 82 -4.11 12.72 -5.10
N LYS A 83 -5.16 12.82 -5.93
CA LYS A 83 -6.55 12.94 -5.45
C LYS A 83 -6.98 11.70 -4.67
N GLU A 84 -6.53 10.53 -5.10
CA GLU A 84 -6.79 9.23 -4.50
C GLU A 84 -6.04 9.09 -3.16
N ALA A 85 -4.81 9.60 -3.08
CA ALA A 85 -4.07 9.68 -1.82
C ALA A 85 -4.84 10.50 -0.77
N LEU A 86 -5.37 11.67 -1.15
CA LEU A 86 -6.18 12.50 -0.26
C LEU A 86 -7.51 11.83 0.13
N LYS A 87 -8.17 11.13 -0.80
CA LYS A 87 -9.38 10.35 -0.49
C LYS A 87 -9.11 9.25 0.53
N ILE A 88 -7.99 8.53 0.42
CA ILE A 88 -7.61 7.52 1.41
C ILE A 88 -7.34 8.16 2.77
N PHE A 89 -6.62 9.28 2.81
CA PHE A 89 -6.37 9.99 4.06
C PHE A 89 -7.66 10.44 4.73
N HIS A 90 -8.60 11.01 3.97
CA HIS A 90 -9.91 11.39 4.49
C HIS A 90 -10.68 10.18 5.05
N TYR A 91 -10.70 9.07 4.29
CA TYR A 91 -11.34 7.83 4.72
C TYR A 91 -10.70 7.23 5.98
N MET A 92 -9.40 7.40 6.18
CA MET A 92 -8.71 7.02 7.43
C MET A 92 -9.26 7.80 8.62
N SER A 93 -9.42 9.12 8.47
CA SER A 93 -9.97 9.99 9.51
C SER A 93 -11.44 9.65 9.83
N GLU A 94 -12.27 9.34 8.82
CA GLU A 94 -13.66 8.90 9.02
C GLU A 94 -13.76 7.58 9.80
N LYS A 95 -12.71 6.75 9.78
CA LYS A 95 -12.61 5.52 10.59
C LYS A 95 -12.09 5.77 12.01
N SER A 96 -11.95 7.03 12.42
CA SER A 96 -11.39 7.44 13.72
C SER A 96 -9.99 6.87 13.97
N LEU A 97 -9.23 6.62 12.91
CA LEU A 97 -7.83 6.24 13.00
C LEU A 97 -6.99 7.51 12.97
N GLU A 98 -6.22 7.74 14.03
CA GLU A 98 -5.36 8.92 14.12
C GLU A 98 -4.21 8.83 13.11
N PRO A 99 -4.10 9.81 12.19
CA PRO A 99 -2.95 9.93 11.32
C PRO A 99 -1.68 10.27 12.08
N ASP A 100 -0.55 9.72 11.64
CA ASP A 100 0.77 10.01 12.20
C ASP A 100 1.58 10.97 11.31
N LYS A 101 2.80 11.31 11.74
CA LYS A 101 3.73 12.17 10.98
C LYS A 101 3.96 11.70 9.53
N HIS A 102 3.92 10.39 9.29
CA HIS A 102 4.12 9.84 7.95
C HIS A 102 2.89 10.09 7.07
N SER A 103 1.69 9.97 7.64
CA SER A 103 0.43 10.31 6.98
C SER A 103 0.49 11.73 6.40
N PHE A 104 0.81 12.71 7.24
CA PHE A 104 0.89 14.11 6.85
C PHE A 104 1.98 14.38 5.81
N THR A 105 3.14 13.73 5.93
CA THR A 105 4.22 13.87 4.93
C THR A 105 3.74 13.49 3.53
N PHE A 106 3.04 12.37 3.39
CA PHE A 106 2.56 11.91 2.09
C PHE A 106 1.38 12.72 1.56
N VAL A 107 0.53 13.24 2.45
CA VAL A 107 -0.57 14.15 2.12
C VAL A 107 -0.05 15.48 1.61
N LEU A 108 0.92 16.09 2.29
CA LEU A 108 1.54 17.34 1.83
C LEU A 108 2.13 17.19 0.43
N LYS A 109 2.86 16.10 0.19
CA LYS A 109 3.39 15.77 -1.15
C LYS A 109 2.28 15.55 -2.19
N ALA A 110 1.13 14.99 -1.79
CA ALA A 110 -0.01 14.86 -2.69
C ALA A 110 -0.63 16.22 -3.01
N CYS A 111 -0.75 17.13 -2.04
CA CYS A 111 -1.25 18.48 -2.28
C CYS A 111 -0.36 19.26 -3.25
N THR A 112 0.96 19.24 -3.08
CA THR A 112 1.89 19.91 -4.01
C THR A 112 1.74 19.36 -5.42
N GLY A 113 1.64 18.03 -5.57
CA GLY A 113 1.46 17.42 -6.89
C GLY A 113 0.11 17.72 -7.56
N ILE A 114 -0.92 18.14 -6.82
CA ILE A 114 -2.18 18.63 -7.42
C ILE A 114 -2.00 20.06 -7.92
N SER A 115 -1.35 20.92 -7.13
CA SER A 115 -1.09 22.31 -7.53
C SER A 115 -0.26 22.39 -8.80
N ASP A 116 0.79 21.57 -8.91
CA ASP A 116 1.66 21.51 -10.10
C ASP A 116 0.92 21.04 -11.38
N LEU A 117 -0.24 20.39 -11.26
CA LEU A 117 -1.07 19.94 -12.40
C LEU A 117 -2.11 20.99 -12.82
N GLN A 118 -2.28 22.07 -12.06
CA GLN A 118 -3.26 23.12 -12.32
C GLN A 118 -2.64 24.38 -12.96
N GLU A 119 -1.33 24.42 -13.13
CA GLU A 119 -0.59 25.41 -13.95
C GLU A 119 -0.39 24.90 -15.39
#